data_AF-W0BHT7-F1
#
_entry.id   AF-W0BHT7-F1
#
_cell.length_a   1.000
_cell.length_b   1.000
_cell.length_c   1.000
_cell.angle_alpha   90.00
_cell.angle_beta   90.00
_cell.angle_gamma   90.00
#
_symmetry.space_group_name_H-M   'P 1'
#
loop_
_entity.id
_entity.type
_entity.pdbx_description
1 polymer ?
#
loop_
_entity_poly.entity_id
_entity_poly.type
_entity_poly.pdbx_seq_one_letter_code
_entity_poly.pdbx_strand_id
1 'polypeptide(L)'
;MATRLDVISAKLLGKPYLLGALGEGDEGRYDQYPLYRMDAFDCETYVDTVLAIAFANNVSTFKQCIRKIRYRNGQVSFIDRNHFASLDWNQNNQKQGFLKDITTTIKDKNNQPVAKIANALINKPAWYQHFTDKNIRLNNTNASEQTKRLDELKNKGRKLKALNASIPYLPLSALFDSSGRANEYLFKQIPNGAIIEIVRPNWDLRKQIGTCLNVSHLGFVFWKHGTLIFRQASSIHNHTVDVSLIDYLRDARKSPTIDGINVQVVLPTQPLSIGCNAT
;
A
#
# COMPACT_ATOMS: atom_id res chain seq x y z
N MET A 1 11.28 16.36 2.40
CA MET A 1 10.17 15.39 2.58
C MET A 1 10.45 14.27 3.58
N ALA A 2 11.52 13.48 3.45
CA ALA A 2 11.79 12.31 4.33
C ALA A 2 11.64 12.58 5.85
N THR A 3 12.19 13.69 6.35
CA THR A 3 12.04 14.09 7.77
C THR A 3 10.57 14.34 8.16
N ARG A 4 9.76 14.94 7.26
CA ARG A 4 8.33 15.14 7.51
C ARG A 4 7.62 13.80 7.64
N LEU A 5 7.92 12.84 6.74
CA LEU A 5 7.35 11.49 6.80
C LEU A 5 7.70 10.80 8.13
N ASP A 6 8.96 10.86 8.59
CA ASP A 6 9.35 10.26 9.87
C ASP A 6 8.58 10.90 11.04
N VAL A 7 8.57 12.23 11.12
CA VAL A 7 7.90 12.94 12.22
C VAL A 7 6.39 12.67 12.24
N ILE A 8 5.72 12.74 11.08
CA ILE A 8 4.27 12.54 10.99
C ILE A 8 3.91 11.09 11.31
N SER A 9 4.58 10.13 10.68
CA SER A 9 4.31 8.71 10.91
C SER A 9 4.59 8.31 12.36
N ALA A 10 5.62 8.87 13.00
CA ALA A 10 5.90 8.61 14.42
C ALA A 10 4.76 9.06 15.35
N LYS A 11 4.03 10.14 15.02
CA LYS A 11 2.87 10.60 15.82
C LYS A 11 1.67 9.67 15.75
N LEU A 12 1.65 8.78 14.76
CA LEU A 12 0.59 7.81 14.55
C LEU A 12 0.99 6.40 15.02
N LEU A 13 2.12 6.22 15.71
CA LEU A 13 2.50 4.96 16.35
C LEU A 13 1.55 4.59 17.50
N GLY A 14 1.44 3.29 17.78
CA GLY A 14 0.53 2.73 18.79
C GLY A 14 -0.97 2.78 18.45
N LYS A 15 -1.35 3.28 17.27
CA LYS A 15 -2.76 3.31 16.85
C LYS A 15 -3.24 1.91 16.45
N PRO A 16 -4.45 1.49 16.90
CA PRO A 16 -5.01 0.19 16.58
C PRO A 16 -4.99 -0.17 15.10
N TYR A 17 -4.78 -1.47 14.84
CA TYR A 17 -4.98 -2.03 13.51
C TYR A 17 -6.47 -2.20 13.23
N LEU A 18 -6.93 -1.75 12.06
CA LEU A 18 -8.29 -1.95 11.59
C LEU A 18 -8.30 -2.26 10.09
N LEU A 19 -8.62 -3.50 9.73
CA LEU A 19 -8.72 -3.90 8.32
C LEU A 19 -9.82 -3.11 7.61
N GLY A 20 -9.48 -2.47 6.49
CA GLY A 20 -10.41 -1.64 5.72
C GLY A 20 -10.76 -0.37 6.48
N ALA A 21 -9.76 0.31 7.07
CA ALA A 21 -10.00 1.40 8.01
C ALA A 21 -10.80 2.59 7.45
N LEU A 22 -10.80 2.73 6.12
CA LEU A 22 -11.41 3.84 5.37
C LEU A 22 -12.40 3.35 4.31
N GLY A 23 -13.32 4.23 3.92
CA GLY A 23 -14.32 4.06 2.86
C GLY A 23 -14.45 5.32 2.01
N GLU A 24 -15.64 5.54 1.43
CA GLU A 24 -15.98 6.70 0.57
C GLU A 24 -16.62 7.87 1.35
N GLY A 25 -16.73 7.78 2.68
CA GLY A 25 -17.39 8.76 3.54
C GLY A 25 -18.89 8.54 3.68
N ASP A 26 -19.58 9.38 4.46
CA ASP A 26 -20.99 9.18 4.82
C ASP A 26 -21.93 9.08 3.60
N GLU A 27 -21.60 9.78 2.51
CA GLU A 27 -22.35 9.75 1.24
C GLU A 27 -21.91 8.61 0.30
N GLY A 28 -21.02 7.73 0.76
CA GLY A 28 -20.48 6.61 -0.01
C GLY A 28 -21.57 5.63 -0.44
N ARG A 29 -21.65 5.32 -1.74
CA ARG A 29 -22.68 4.41 -2.26
C ARG A 29 -22.55 2.99 -1.71
N TYR A 30 -21.34 2.46 -1.58
CA TYR A 30 -21.14 1.06 -1.15
C TYR A 30 -20.47 0.94 0.22
N ASP A 31 -19.70 1.94 0.62
CA ASP A 31 -18.83 1.87 1.77
C ASP A 31 -18.77 3.24 2.47
N GLN A 32 -19.56 3.38 3.54
CA GLN A 32 -19.75 4.61 4.30
C GLN A 32 -18.72 4.80 5.44
N TYR A 33 -17.69 3.95 5.50
CA TYR A 33 -16.54 4.24 6.37
C TYR A 33 -15.88 5.58 5.98
N PRO A 34 -15.24 6.28 6.92
CA PRO A 34 -14.77 7.64 6.71
C PRO A 34 -13.70 7.73 5.62
N LEU A 35 -13.60 8.89 4.96
CA LEU A 35 -12.58 9.17 3.94
C LEU A 35 -11.16 9.22 4.50
N TYR A 36 -11.03 9.57 5.78
CA TYR A 36 -9.79 9.66 6.53
C TYR A 36 -10.10 9.51 8.03
N ARG A 37 -9.13 9.05 8.81
CA ARG A 37 -9.20 8.95 10.27
C ARG A 37 -7.80 8.98 10.86
N MET A 38 -7.69 9.17 12.19
CA MET A 38 -6.40 9.25 12.90
C MET A 38 -6.29 8.27 14.08
N ASP A 39 -7.35 7.48 14.31
CA ASP A 39 -7.53 6.62 15.47
C ASP A 39 -7.28 5.14 15.20
N ALA A 40 -7.32 4.68 13.93
CA ALA A 40 -7.01 3.30 13.55
C ALA A 40 -6.61 3.19 12.07
N PHE A 41 -5.80 2.19 11.72
CA PHE A 41 -5.28 2.01 10.36
C PHE A 41 -5.11 0.53 9.97
N ASP A 42 -5.24 0.22 8.70
CA ASP A 42 -4.53 -0.90 8.08
C ASP A 42 -3.25 -0.41 7.41
N CYS A 43 -2.50 -1.31 6.77
CA CYS A 43 -1.19 -0.99 6.21
C CYS A 43 -1.23 0.08 5.11
N GLU A 44 -2.24 0.03 4.22
CA GLU A 44 -2.39 0.98 3.13
C GLU A 44 -2.89 2.32 3.64
N THR A 45 -3.97 2.32 4.43
CA THR A 45 -4.58 3.56 4.96
C THR A 45 -3.63 4.33 5.89
N TYR A 46 -2.71 3.63 6.56
CA TYR A 46 -1.61 4.25 7.30
C TYR A 46 -0.66 5.02 6.36
N VAL A 47 -0.18 4.36 5.30
CA VAL A 47 0.72 4.98 4.30
C VAL A 47 0.03 6.16 3.61
N ASP A 48 -1.22 5.99 3.18
CA ASP A 48 -2.02 7.03 2.54
C ASP A 48 -2.18 8.27 3.43
N THR A 49 -2.51 8.04 4.70
CA THR A 49 -2.74 9.13 5.66
C THR A 49 -1.45 9.90 5.91
N VAL A 50 -0.33 9.21 6.13
CA VAL A 50 0.98 9.84 6.33
C VAL A 50 1.41 10.63 5.09
N LEU A 51 1.27 10.06 3.89
CA LEU A 51 1.59 10.76 2.64
C LEU A 51 0.73 12.02 2.48
N ALA A 52 -0.58 11.91 2.69
CA ALA A 52 -1.51 13.03 2.55
C ALA A 52 -1.21 14.18 3.53
N ILE A 53 -0.85 13.87 4.78
CA ILE A 53 -0.43 14.90 5.75
C ILE A 53 0.93 15.48 5.34
N ALA A 54 1.89 14.66 4.91
CA ALA A 54 3.21 15.12 4.53
C ALA A 54 3.20 16.06 3.32
N PHE A 55 2.30 15.80 2.36
CA PHE A 55 2.03 16.63 1.19
C PHE A 55 1.22 17.89 1.48
N ALA A 56 0.66 18.07 2.67
CA ALA A 56 -0.21 19.19 2.97
C ALA A 56 0.41 20.16 3.98
N ASN A 57 0.05 21.45 3.84
CA ASN A 57 0.29 22.50 4.85
C ASN A 57 -0.97 22.92 5.61
N ASN A 58 -2.13 22.40 5.23
CA ASN A 58 -3.42 22.68 5.86
C ASN A 58 -4.43 21.57 5.59
N VAL A 59 -5.56 21.60 6.30
CA VAL A 59 -6.62 20.57 6.21
C VAL A 59 -7.26 20.51 4.81
N SER A 60 -7.39 21.65 4.12
CA SER A 60 -7.98 21.67 2.77
C SER A 60 -7.12 20.92 1.76
N THR A 61 -5.81 21.19 1.74
CA THR A 61 -4.86 20.46 0.91
C THR A 61 -4.77 18.98 1.30
N PHE A 62 -4.78 18.67 2.60
CA PHE A 62 -4.81 17.27 3.09
C PHE A 62 -5.99 16.49 2.50
N LYS A 63 -7.21 17.05 2.56
CA LYS A 63 -8.42 16.43 2.01
C LYS A 63 -8.31 16.18 0.50
N GLN A 64 -7.61 17.04 -0.22
CA GLN A 64 -7.38 16.87 -1.66
C GLN A 64 -6.31 15.80 -1.94
N CYS A 65 -5.23 15.79 -1.16
CA CYS A 65 -4.17 14.80 -1.29
C CYS A 65 -4.64 13.39 -0.97
N ILE A 66 -5.36 13.18 0.15
CA ILE A 66 -5.86 11.84 0.50
C ILE A 66 -6.79 11.28 -0.57
N ARG A 67 -7.60 12.14 -1.21
CA ARG A 67 -8.45 11.74 -2.34
C ARG A 67 -7.63 11.31 -3.54
N LYS A 68 -6.60 12.08 -3.92
CA LYS A 68 -5.75 11.76 -5.08
C LYS A 68 -4.87 10.52 -4.86
N ILE A 69 -4.43 10.29 -3.63
CA ILE A 69 -3.64 9.10 -3.29
C ILE A 69 -4.51 7.85 -3.35
N ARG A 70 -5.73 7.91 -2.80
CA ARG A 70 -6.62 6.75 -2.64
C ARG A 70 -7.47 6.42 -3.85
N TYR A 71 -7.75 7.39 -4.71
CA TYR A 71 -8.68 7.24 -5.82
C TYR A 71 -8.05 7.70 -7.14
N ARG A 72 -8.25 6.92 -8.19
CA ARG A 72 -7.86 7.26 -9.55
C ARG A 72 -8.41 8.65 -9.92
N ASN A 73 -7.52 9.57 -10.30
CA ASN A 73 -7.83 10.96 -10.62
C ASN A 73 -8.52 11.75 -9.47
N GLY A 74 -8.48 11.28 -8.22
CA GLY A 74 -9.16 11.91 -7.09
C GLY A 74 -10.70 11.77 -7.08
N GLN A 75 -11.25 10.91 -7.94
CA GLN A 75 -12.68 10.64 -8.03
C GLN A 75 -13.12 9.65 -6.94
N VAL A 76 -13.81 10.15 -5.92
CA VAL A 76 -14.26 9.31 -4.80
C VAL A 76 -15.38 8.38 -5.27
N SER A 77 -15.04 7.11 -5.47
CA SER A 77 -15.98 6.02 -5.73
C SER A 77 -15.32 4.68 -5.40
N PHE A 78 -16.10 3.66 -5.07
CA PHE A 78 -15.54 2.33 -4.80
C PHE A 78 -14.77 1.79 -6.01
N ILE A 79 -15.27 2.00 -7.23
CA ILE A 79 -14.64 1.45 -8.44
C ILE A 79 -13.36 2.19 -8.85
N ASP A 80 -13.23 3.45 -8.43
CA ASP A 80 -12.04 4.28 -8.68
C ASP A 80 -11.03 4.22 -7.53
N ARG A 81 -11.37 3.58 -6.40
CA ARG A 81 -10.44 3.35 -5.28
C ARG A 81 -9.30 2.43 -5.71
N ASN A 82 -8.09 2.75 -5.26
CA ASN A 82 -6.87 2.04 -5.58
C ASN A 82 -6.74 0.73 -4.78
N HIS A 83 -7.59 -0.26 -5.06
CA HIS A 83 -7.67 -1.51 -4.27
C HIS A 83 -6.47 -2.45 -4.41
N PHE A 84 -5.77 -2.40 -5.54
CA PHE A 84 -4.67 -3.31 -5.82
C PHE A 84 -3.35 -2.53 -5.84
N ALA A 85 -2.47 -2.75 -4.87
CA ALA A 85 -1.23 -1.99 -4.72
C ALA A 85 -0.45 -1.86 -6.04
N SER A 86 -0.07 -2.98 -6.67
CA SER A 86 0.76 -2.94 -7.88
C SER A 86 0.06 -2.47 -9.15
N LEU A 87 -1.25 -2.70 -9.29
CA LEU A 87 -1.99 -2.39 -10.53
C LEU A 87 -2.70 -1.03 -10.48
N ASP A 88 -3.15 -0.61 -9.30
CA ASP A 88 -3.88 0.64 -9.13
C ASP A 88 -3.05 1.66 -8.35
N TRP A 89 -2.66 1.36 -7.11
CA TRP A 89 -2.05 2.34 -6.20
C TRP A 89 -0.68 2.82 -6.71
N ASN A 90 0.24 1.92 -7.03
CA ASN A 90 1.58 2.22 -7.54
C ASN A 90 1.47 2.95 -8.88
N GLN A 91 0.69 2.42 -9.82
CA GLN A 91 0.57 3.01 -11.16
C GLN A 91 -0.02 4.41 -11.11
N ASN A 92 -1.11 4.60 -10.37
CA ASN A 92 -1.73 5.91 -10.26
C ASN A 92 -0.79 6.87 -9.53
N ASN A 93 -0.27 6.53 -8.34
CA ASN A 93 0.60 7.45 -7.59
C ASN A 93 1.93 7.77 -8.29
N GLN A 94 2.48 6.85 -9.08
CA GLN A 94 3.63 7.14 -9.95
C GLN A 94 3.24 8.06 -11.11
N LYS A 95 2.11 7.83 -11.78
CA LYS A 95 1.66 8.62 -12.93
C LYS A 95 1.41 10.09 -12.58
N GLN A 96 0.91 10.38 -11.38
CA GLN A 96 0.69 11.75 -10.88
C GLN A 96 1.93 12.33 -10.18
N GLY A 97 3.09 11.67 -10.25
CA GLY A 97 4.35 12.21 -9.74
C GLY A 97 4.48 12.23 -8.21
N PHE A 98 3.70 11.42 -7.48
CA PHE A 98 3.86 11.30 -6.03
C PHE A 98 4.96 10.33 -5.66
N LEU A 99 5.09 9.23 -6.41
CA LEU A 99 6.00 8.14 -6.09
C LEU A 99 6.87 7.78 -7.29
N LYS A 100 8.01 7.14 -7.00
CA LYS A 100 8.88 6.54 -8.02
C LYS A 100 9.43 5.22 -7.50
N ASP A 101 9.26 4.16 -8.27
CA ASP A 101 9.93 2.89 -8.05
C ASP A 101 11.44 3.05 -8.30
N ILE A 102 12.25 2.67 -7.32
CA ILE A 102 13.72 2.69 -7.39
C ILE A 102 14.33 1.30 -7.24
N THR A 103 13.52 0.25 -7.21
CA THR A 103 13.95 -1.12 -6.91
C THR A 103 15.08 -1.58 -7.85
N THR A 104 14.96 -1.28 -9.13
CA THR A 104 15.96 -1.66 -10.17
C THR A 104 17.24 -0.83 -10.11
N THR A 105 17.25 0.27 -9.34
CA THR A 105 18.45 1.09 -9.12
C THR A 105 19.34 0.53 -8.03
N ILE A 106 18.80 -0.32 -7.15
CA ILE A 106 19.56 -1.00 -6.09
C ILE A 106 20.30 -2.18 -6.71
N LYS A 107 21.63 -2.15 -6.61
CA LYS A 107 22.54 -3.07 -7.30
C LYS A 107 23.53 -3.68 -6.33
N ASP A 108 24.19 -4.77 -6.73
CA ASP A 108 25.25 -5.38 -5.93
C ASP A 108 26.57 -4.55 -5.95
N LYS A 109 27.59 -5.05 -5.24
CA LYS A 109 28.92 -4.39 -5.15
C LYS A 109 29.64 -4.29 -6.50
N ASN A 110 29.23 -5.12 -7.48
CA ASN A 110 29.79 -5.15 -8.83
C ASN A 110 28.90 -4.38 -9.83
N ASN A 111 27.98 -3.55 -9.32
CA ASN A 111 27.04 -2.76 -10.10
C ASN A 111 26.10 -3.61 -10.99
N GLN A 112 25.84 -4.86 -10.60
CA GLN A 112 24.91 -5.75 -11.30
C GLN A 112 23.48 -5.61 -10.75
N PRO A 113 22.47 -5.70 -11.63
CA PRO A 113 21.08 -5.70 -11.20
C PRO A 113 20.76 -6.96 -10.40
N VAL A 114 20.12 -6.80 -9.24
CA VAL A 114 19.67 -7.92 -8.40
C VAL A 114 18.15 -8.08 -8.40
N ALA A 115 17.42 -7.08 -8.90
CA ALA A 115 15.96 -7.08 -8.91
C ALA A 115 15.40 -8.15 -9.87
N LYS A 116 14.32 -8.79 -9.46
CA LYS A 116 13.49 -9.69 -10.27
C LYS A 116 12.13 -9.03 -10.53
N ILE A 117 11.34 -9.62 -11.43
CA ILE A 117 9.99 -9.15 -11.74
C ILE A 117 8.96 -10.14 -11.16
N ALA A 118 8.01 -9.63 -10.38
CA ALA A 118 6.86 -10.38 -9.90
C ALA A 118 5.63 -10.05 -10.76
N ASN A 119 4.97 -11.08 -11.28
CA ASN A 119 3.75 -10.95 -12.06
C ASN A 119 2.56 -11.55 -11.31
N ALA A 120 1.36 -10.98 -11.50
CA ALA A 120 0.11 -11.58 -11.07
C ALA A 120 -1.03 -11.18 -12.02
N LEU A 121 -1.89 -12.13 -12.37
CA LEU A 121 -3.14 -11.82 -13.07
C LEU A 121 -4.16 -11.29 -12.07
N ILE A 122 -4.41 -9.99 -12.10
CA ILE A 122 -5.45 -9.35 -11.30
C ILE A 122 -6.77 -9.38 -12.06
N ASN A 123 -7.64 -10.31 -11.68
CA ASN A 123 -8.96 -10.52 -12.26
C ASN A 123 -10.01 -9.74 -11.47
N LYS A 124 -10.12 -8.42 -11.76
CA LYS A 124 -11.12 -7.56 -11.12
C LYS A 124 -12.55 -8.13 -11.25
N PRO A 125 -13.03 -8.56 -12.42
CA PRO A 125 -14.36 -9.16 -12.53
C PRO A 125 -14.62 -10.28 -11.52
N ALA A 126 -13.71 -11.26 -11.43
CA ALA A 126 -13.85 -12.37 -10.50
C ALA A 126 -13.73 -11.93 -9.03
N TRP A 127 -12.88 -10.95 -8.72
CA TRP A 127 -12.76 -10.36 -7.39
C TRP A 127 -14.07 -9.71 -6.91
N TYR A 128 -14.71 -8.91 -7.77
CA TYR A 128 -16.02 -8.34 -7.46
C TYR A 128 -17.10 -9.41 -7.26
N GLN A 129 -17.07 -10.51 -8.03
CA GLN A 129 -18.04 -11.60 -7.85
C GLN A 129 -17.89 -12.32 -6.50
N HIS A 130 -16.70 -12.29 -5.88
CA HIS A 130 -16.45 -12.87 -4.56
C HIS A 130 -16.99 -12.01 -3.39
N PHE A 131 -17.43 -10.79 -3.65
CA PHE A 131 -17.97 -9.93 -2.59
C PHE A 131 -19.22 -10.52 -1.95
N THR A 132 -19.35 -10.26 -0.66
CA THR A 132 -20.56 -10.53 0.12
C THR A 132 -21.16 -9.22 0.63
N ASP A 133 -22.26 -9.32 1.34
CA ASP A 133 -22.88 -8.23 2.11
C ASP A 133 -21.90 -7.46 3.01
N LYS A 134 -20.88 -8.13 3.56
CA LYS A 134 -19.80 -7.54 4.36
C LYS A 134 -19.00 -6.47 3.62
N ASN A 135 -18.98 -6.50 2.29
CA ASN A 135 -18.34 -5.47 1.47
C ASN A 135 -19.20 -4.21 1.34
N ILE A 136 -20.49 -4.27 1.69
CA ILE A 136 -21.41 -3.14 1.69
C ILE A 136 -21.57 -2.61 3.12
N ARG A 137 -20.81 -1.57 3.46
CA ARG A 137 -20.76 -1.01 4.81
C ARG A 137 -21.58 0.26 4.86
N LEU A 138 -22.75 0.20 5.51
CA LEU A 138 -23.67 1.33 5.63
C LEU A 138 -23.76 1.79 7.09
N ASN A 139 -23.86 3.11 7.31
CA ASN A 139 -24.06 3.72 8.63
C ASN A 139 -25.37 3.24 9.27
N ASN A 140 -26.44 3.14 8.46
CA ASN A 140 -27.71 2.54 8.85
C ASN A 140 -27.86 1.19 8.17
N THR A 141 -27.72 0.11 8.95
CA THR A 141 -27.78 -1.26 8.41
C THR A 141 -29.19 -1.58 7.92
N ASN A 142 -29.31 -1.85 6.61
CA ASN A 142 -30.52 -2.33 5.98
C ASN A 142 -30.15 -3.44 5.01
N ALA A 143 -30.52 -4.68 5.33
CA ALA A 143 -30.13 -5.87 4.57
C ALA A 143 -30.63 -5.81 3.11
N SER A 144 -31.84 -5.31 2.88
CA SER A 144 -32.40 -5.17 1.52
C SER A 144 -31.59 -4.18 0.69
N GLU A 145 -31.23 -3.03 1.26
CA GLU A 145 -30.38 -2.05 0.58
C GLU A 145 -28.95 -2.55 0.38
N GLN A 146 -28.40 -3.33 1.33
CA GLN A 146 -27.09 -3.97 1.18
C GLN A 146 -27.08 -4.96 0.01
N THR A 147 -28.07 -5.86 -0.08
CA THR A 147 -28.20 -6.80 -1.21
C THR A 147 -28.31 -6.07 -2.53
N LYS A 148 -29.18 -5.06 -2.62
CA LYS A 148 -29.36 -4.25 -3.83
C LYS A 148 -28.05 -3.57 -4.27
N ARG A 149 -27.31 -2.97 -3.33
CA ARG A 149 -26.03 -2.30 -3.61
C ARG A 149 -24.92 -3.29 -3.95
N LEU A 150 -24.92 -4.48 -3.35
CA LEU A 150 -23.99 -5.56 -3.70
C LEU A 150 -24.20 -6.01 -5.15
N ASP A 151 -25.45 -6.25 -5.55
CA ASP A 151 -25.77 -6.63 -6.93
C ASP A 151 -25.37 -5.53 -7.92
N GLU A 152 -25.65 -4.27 -7.58
CA GLU A 152 -25.19 -3.12 -8.35
C GLU A 152 -23.66 -3.12 -8.51
N LEU A 153 -22.93 -3.31 -7.42
CA LEU A 153 -21.46 -3.30 -7.40
C LEU A 153 -20.87 -4.48 -8.19
N LYS A 154 -21.42 -5.69 -8.04
CA LYS A 154 -21.04 -6.88 -8.82
C LYS A 154 -21.27 -6.67 -10.31
N ASN A 155 -22.39 -6.06 -10.69
CA ASN A 155 -22.70 -5.74 -12.09
C ASN A 155 -21.73 -4.71 -12.68
N LYS A 156 -21.30 -3.71 -11.90
CA LYS A 156 -20.23 -2.78 -12.31
C LYS A 156 -18.89 -3.51 -12.45
N GLY A 157 -18.53 -4.31 -11.45
CA GLY A 157 -17.29 -5.08 -11.41
C GLY A 157 -17.12 -6.06 -12.58
N ARG A 158 -18.22 -6.70 -13.01
CA ARG A 158 -18.23 -7.62 -14.17
C ARG A 158 -17.75 -6.97 -15.47
N LYS A 159 -17.88 -5.65 -15.61
CA LYS A 159 -17.48 -4.89 -16.80
C LYS A 159 -16.01 -4.46 -16.78
N LEU A 160 -15.30 -4.68 -15.68
CA LEU A 160 -13.87 -4.37 -15.56
C LEU A 160 -13.02 -5.40 -16.30
N LYS A 161 -11.71 -5.14 -16.38
CA LYS A 161 -10.76 -6.01 -17.09
C LYS A 161 -9.93 -6.83 -16.10
N ALA A 162 -9.60 -8.05 -16.51
CA ALA A 162 -8.49 -8.79 -15.92
C ALA A 162 -7.18 -8.31 -16.56
N LEU A 163 -6.19 -7.95 -15.75
CA LEU A 163 -4.94 -7.36 -16.22
C LEU A 163 -3.75 -8.01 -15.50
N ASN A 164 -2.65 -8.19 -16.21
CA ASN A 164 -1.39 -8.59 -15.58
C ASN A 164 -0.76 -7.39 -14.89
N ALA A 165 -0.56 -7.49 -13.59
CA ALA A 165 0.26 -6.58 -12.81
C ALA A 165 1.70 -7.08 -12.79
N SER A 166 2.65 -6.15 -12.94
CA SER A 166 4.08 -6.43 -12.92
C SER A 166 4.78 -5.44 -12.00
N ILE A 167 5.66 -5.93 -11.13
CA ILE A 167 6.38 -5.10 -10.16
C ILE A 167 7.82 -5.63 -9.97
N PRO A 168 8.86 -4.77 -10.04
CA PRO A 168 10.20 -5.19 -9.69
C PRO A 168 10.32 -5.39 -8.18
N TYR A 169 11.12 -6.36 -7.75
CA TYR A 169 11.40 -6.59 -6.33
C TYR A 169 12.84 -7.05 -6.12
N LEU A 170 13.41 -6.72 -4.97
CA LEU A 170 14.65 -7.29 -4.47
C LEU A 170 14.35 -8.65 -3.83
N PRO A 171 14.85 -9.76 -4.39
CA PRO A 171 14.56 -11.07 -3.85
C PRO A 171 15.22 -11.28 -2.49
N LEU A 172 14.56 -12.01 -1.59
CA LEU A 172 15.12 -12.39 -0.27
C LEU A 172 16.43 -13.15 -0.42
N SER A 173 16.61 -13.91 -1.51
CA SER A 173 17.86 -14.60 -1.84
C SER A 173 19.04 -13.67 -2.16
N ALA A 174 18.79 -12.41 -2.52
CA ALA A 174 19.83 -11.40 -2.70
C ALA A 174 20.07 -10.60 -1.40
N LEU A 175 18.98 -10.36 -0.65
CA LEU A 175 19.00 -9.62 0.62
C LEU A 175 19.61 -10.43 1.77
N PHE A 176 19.59 -11.77 1.70
CA PHE A 176 20.15 -12.65 2.71
C PHE A 176 20.95 -13.77 2.08
N ASP A 177 22.07 -14.13 2.69
CA ASP A 177 22.82 -15.32 2.30
C ASP A 177 22.14 -16.62 2.79
N SER A 178 22.71 -17.77 2.42
CA SER A 178 22.20 -19.09 2.82
C SER A 178 22.14 -19.27 4.34
N SER A 179 23.04 -18.63 5.11
CA SER A 179 23.04 -18.64 6.57
C SER A 179 22.05 -17.65 7.20
N GLY A 180 21.41 -16.79 6.40
CA GLY A 180 20.48 -15.77 6.86
C GLY A 180 21.12 -14.49 7.37
N ARG A 181 22.41 -14.27 7.06
CA ARG A 181 23.06 -12.98 7.29
C ARG A 181 22.58 -11.97 6.24
N ALA A 182 22.31 -10.76 6.71
CA ALA A 182 21.80 -9.69 5.88
C ALA A 182 22.88 -9.12 4.95
N ASN A 183 22.50 -8.81 3.72
CA ASN A 183 23.34 -8.09 2.78
C ASN A 183 23.27 -6.58 3.07
N GLU A 184 24.08 -6.14 4.04
CA GLU A 184 24.15 -4.74 4.47
C GLU A 184 24.36 -3.75 3.33
N TYR A 185 25.09 -4.16 2.28
CA TYR A 185 25.34 -3.29 1.12
C TYR A 185 24.07 -2.96 0.34
N LEU A 186 23.17 -3.93 0.18
CA LEU A 186 21.86 -3.71 -0.47
C LEU A 186 20.94 -2.89 0.42
N PHE A 187 20.86 -3.23 1.72
CA PHE A 187 20.00 -2.51 2.66
C PHE A 187 20.38 -1.03 2.76
N LYS A 188 21.68 -0.70 2.79
CA LYS A 188 22.18 0.69 2.86
C LYS A 188 21.81 1.57 1.67
N GLN A 189 21.40 0.99 0.53
CA GLN A 189 20.92 1.75 -0.62
C GLN A 189 19.45 2.17 -0.50
N ILE A 190 18.70 1.64 0.47
CA ILE A 190 17.30 2.00 0.72
C ILE A 190 17.26 3.36 1.44
N PRO A 191 16.66 4.41 0.84
CA PRO A 191 16.68 5.75 1.41
C PRO A 191 15.67 5.95 2.52
N ASN A 192 15.93 6.93 3.40
CA ASN A 192 14.99 7.35 4.44
C ASN A 192 13.66 7.85 3.86
N GLY A 193 12.55 7.42 4.45
CA GLY A 193 11.20 7.76 4.02
C GLY A 193 10.76 7.03 2.75
N ALA A 194 11.51 6.02 2.30
CA ALA A 194 11.03 5.10 1.28
C ALA A 194 9.83 4.29 1.78
N ILE A 195 9.02 3.82 0.84
CA ILE A 195 7.95 2.86 1.07
C ILE A 195 8.46 1.49 0.65
N ILE A 196 8.27 0.52 1.53
CA ILE A 196 8.55 -0.89 1.28
C ILE A 196 7.24 -1.61 1.10
N GLU A 197 7.12 -2.36 0.00
CA GLU A 197 6.01 -3.29 -0.24
C GLU A 197 6.52 -4.73 -0.15
N ILE A 198 5.76 -5.60 0.52
CA ILE A 198 6.09 -7.02 0.68
C ILE A 198 5.53 -7.81 -0.50
N VAL A 199 6.44 -8.33 -1.32
CA VAL A 199 6.14 -8.93 -2.62
C VAL A 199 6.01 -10.45 -2.51
N ARG A 200 4.94 -10.97 -3.12
CA ARG A 200 4.62 -12.40 -3.24
C ARG A 200 4.37 -12.75 -4.70
N PRO A 201 5.38 -13.16 -5.49
CA PRO A 201 5.19 -13.41 -6.92
C PRO A 201 4.07 -14.41 -7.19
N ASN A 202 3.11 -14.03 -8.03
CA ASN A 202 1.94 -14.83 -8.42
C ASN A 202 1.20 -15.51 -7.26
N TRP A 203 0.93 -14.76 -6.17
CA TRP A 203 0.21 -15.29 -5.02
C TRP A 203 -1.24 -15.62 -5.37
N ASP A 204 -1.53 -16.91 -5.48
CA ASP A 204 -2.86 -17.41 -5.88
C ASP A 204 -3.86 -17.34 -4.72
N LEU A 205 -4.77 -16.37 -4.81
CA LEU A 205 -5.89 -16.21 -3.89
C LEU A 205 -7.25 -16.35 -4.59
N ARG A 206 -7.29 -17.05 -5.73
CA ARG A 206 -8.50 -17.17 -6.53
C ARG A 206 -9.65 -17.81 -5.78
N LYS A 207 -9.38 -18.73 -4.85
CA LYS A 207 -10.42 -19.36 -4.02
C LYS A 207 -10.94 -18.44 -2.92
N GLN A 208 -10.08 -17.59 -2.38
CA GLN A 208 -10.37 -16.75 -1.23
C GLN A 208 -11.04 -15.44 -1.64
N ILE A 209 -10.55 -14.83 -2.73
CA ILE A 209 -10.97 -13.49 -3.17
C ILE A 209 -11.14 -13.40 -4.70
N GLY A 210 -11.07 -14.50 -5.45
CA GLY A 210 -11.32 -14.47 -6.90
C GLY A 210 -10.17 -14.00 -7.79
N THR A 211 -8.99 -13.70 -7.25
CA THR A 211 -7.86 -13.21 -8.05
C THR A 211 -6.50 -13.59 -7.47
N CYS A 212 -5.44 -13.53 -8.28
CA CYS A 212 -4.07 -13.50 -7.79
C CYS A 212 -3.68 -12.10 -7.32
N LEU A 213 -2.68 -12.01 -6.44
CA LEU A 213 -2.01 -10.78 -6.03
C LEU A 213 -0.48 -10.94 -6.15
N ASN A 214 0.26 -9.83 -6.09
CA ASN A 214 1.72 -9.83 -6.01
C ASN A 214 2.29 -8.96 -4.86
N VAL A 215 1.45 -8.23 -4.14
CA VAL A 215 1.80 -7.42 -2.97
C VAL A 215 0.85 -7.79 -1.83
N SER A 216 1.38 -7.87 -0.62
CA SER A 216 0.61 -8.33 0.56
C SER A 216 0.65 -7.39 1.76
N HIS A 217 1.61 -6.46 1.81
CA HIS A 217 1.78 -5.53 2.93
C HIS A 217 2.65 -4.35 2.50
N LEU A 218 2.59 -3.23 3.22
CA LEU A 218 3.46 -2.08 2.99
C LEU A 218 3.67 -1.22 4.24
N GLY A 219 4.67 -0.35 4.18
CA GLY A 219 5.00 0.62 5.22
C GLY A 219 6.21 1.48 4.86
N PHE A 220 6.58 2.40 5.75
CA PHE A 220 7.74 3.26 5.54
C PHE A 220 9.00 2.68 6.16
N VAL A 221 10.16 3.11 5.66
CA VAL A 221 11.44 2.81 6.29
C VAL A 221 12.24 4.04 6.69
N PHE A 222 12.90 3.95 7.84
CA PHE A 222 13.74 5.01 8.40
C PHE A 222 14.96 4.41 9.09
N TRP A 223 16.16 4.85 8.71
CA TRP A 223 17.41 4.62 9.43
C TRP A 223 17.41 5.37 10.75
N LYS A 224 17.46 4.63 11.87
CA LYS A 224 17.56 5.16 13.23
C LYS A 224 18.70 4.48 13.95
N HIS A 225 19.71 5.25 14.37
CA HIS A 225 20.89 4.74 15.08
C HIS A 225 21.55 3.51 14.42
N GLY A 226 21.63 3.49 13.09
CA GLY A 226 22.21 2.36 12.33
C GLY A 226 21.27 1.17 12.09
N THR A 227 20.03 1.22 12.55
CA THR A 227 19.00 0.21 12.24
C THR A 227 18.00 0.75 11.22
N LEU A 228 17.70 -0.04 10.18
CA LEU A 228 16.64 0.29 9.23
C LEU A 228 15.28 -0.13 9.80
N ILE A 229 14.52 0.82 10.32
CA ILE A 229 13.22 0.61 10.93
C ILE A 229 12.14 0.54 9.85
N PHE A 230 11.31 -0.50 9.87
CA PHE A 230 10.10 -0.65 9.10
C PHE A 230 8.89 -0.25 9.97
N ARG A 231 8.29 0.90 9.64
CA ARG A 231 7.13 1.49 10.32
C ARG A 231 5.86 1.19 9.55
N GLN A 232 4.96 0.41 10.15
CA GLN A 232 3.76 -0.09 9.47
C GLN A 232 2.60 -0.38 10.45
N ALA A 233 1.37 -0.39 9.95
CA ALA A 233 0.20 -0.88 10.69
C ALA A 233 0.15 -2.42 10.62
N SER A 234 0.35 -3.09 11.75
CA SER A 234 0.53 -4.54 11.80
C SER A 234 -0.72 -5.25 12.27
N SER A 235 -1.25 -6.19 11.48
CA SER A 235 -2.28 -7.12 11.93
C SER A 235 -1.77 -8.12 12.97
N ILE A 236 -0.46 -8.40 13.00
CA ILE A 236 0.17 -9.31 13.97
C ILE A 236 0.27 -8.63 15.34
N HIS A 237 0.71 -7.37 15.37
CA HIS A 237 0.84 -6.61 16.62
C HIS A 237 -0.47 -5.92 17.02
N ASN A 238 -1.48 -5.89 16.14
CA ASN A 238 -2.74 -5.16 16.29
C ASN A 238 -2.61 -3.64 16.44
N HIS A 239 -1.49 -3.05 16.03
CA HIS A 239 -1.27 -1.60 16.02
C HIS A 239 -0.16 -1.19 15.04
N THR A 240 -0.06 0.12 14.78
CA THR A 240 1.07 0.76 14.08
C THR A 240 2.35 0.67 14.91
N VAL A 241 3.40 0.07 14.36
CA VAL A 241 4.59 -0.33 15.11
C VAL A 241 5.87 -0.10 14.29
N ASP A 242 6.97 0.10 15.00
CA ASP A 242 8.34 0.09 14.47
C ASP A 242 8.96 -1.28 14.72
N VAL A 243 9.46 -1.92 13.66
CA VAL A 243 10.25 -3.16 13.75
C VAL A 243 11.53 -3.00 12.92
N SER A 244 12.56 -3.79 13.21
CA SER A 244 13.73 -3.88 12.32
C SER A 244 13.31 -4.48 10.98
N LEU A 245 13.55 -3.79 9.86
CA LEU A 245 13.24 -4.31 8.52
C LEU A 245 14.01 -5.61 8.26
N ILE A 246 15.28 -5.66 8.67
CA ILE A 246 16.15 -6.81 8.46
C ILE A 246 15.60 -8.01 9.21
N ASP A 247 15.19 -7.84 10.47
CA ASP A 247 14.65 -8.96 11.27
C ASP A 247 13.28 -9.39 10.77
N TYR A 248 12.41 -8.42 10.44
CA TYR A 248 11.11 -8.67 9.81
C TYR A 248 11.24 -9.51 8.53
N LEU A 249 12.17 -9.16 7.64
CA LEU A 249 12.38 -9.89 6.40
C LEU A 249 13.09 -11.23 6.61
N ARG A 250 13.96 -11.34 7.63
CA ARG A 250 14.55 -12.63 8.00
C ARG A 250 13.48 -13.63 8.42
N ASP A 251 12.50 -13.19 9.19
CA ASP A 251 11.34 -14.01 9.55
C ASP A 251 10.43 -14.28 8.35
N ALA A 252 10.25 -13.30 7.46
CA ALA A 252 9.45 -13.46 6.25
C ALA A 252 9.95 -14.58 5.31
N ARG A 253 11.25 -14.94 5.37
CA ARG A 253 11.83 -16.09 4.64
C ARG A 253 11.19 -17.44 5.01
N LYS A 254 10.51 -17.53 6.17
CA LYS A 254 9.75 -18.71 6.57
C LYS A 254 8.45 -18.87 5.77
N SER A 255 7.98 -17.80 5.12
CA SER A 255 6.78 -17.85 4.28
C SER A 255 7.06 -18.58 2.97
N PRO A 256 6.19 -19.50 2.52
CA PRO A 256 6.35 -20.14 1.21
C PRO A 256 6.01 -19.23 0.02
N THR A 257 5.53 -18.01 0.28
CA THR A 257 5.00 -17.11 -0.78
C THR A 257 5.63 -15.73 -0.80
N ILE A 258 6.26 -15.26 0.29
CA ILE A 258 6.99 -13.99 0.30
C ILE A 258 8.36 -14.24 -0.32
N ASP A 259 8.68 -13.46 -1.36
CA ASP A 259 9.95 -13.62 -2.06
C ASP A 259 10.80 -12.35 -2.07
N GLY A 260 10.29 -11.21 -1.58
CA GLY A 260 11.12 -10.03 -1.43
C GLY A 260 10.35 -8.74 -1.22
N ILE A 261 11.00 -7.63 -1.59
CA ILE A 261 10.47 -6.28 -1.38
C ILE A 261 10.55 -5.42 -2.63
N ASN A 262 9.53 -4.60 -2.86
CA ASN A 262 9.62 -3.44 -3.77
C ASN A 262 9.97 -2.19 -2.95
N VAL A 263 10.67 -1.24 -3.58
CA VAL A 263 11.12 0.01 -2.95
C VAL A 263 10.66 1.21 -3.76
N GLN A 264 9.82 2.05 -3.17
CA GLN A 264 9.40 3.32 -3.75
C GLN A 264 9.90 4.52 -2.95
N VAL A 265 10.17 5.63 -3.62
CA VAL A 265 10.49 6.92 -3.01
C VAL A 265 9.39 7.94 -3.27
N VAL A 266 9.22 8.84 -2.31
CA VAL A 266 8.33 9.98 -2.42
C VAL A 266 9.03 11.11 -3.20
N LEU A 267 8.43 11.55 -4.30
CA LEU A 267 9.02 12.54 -5.21
C LEU A 267 8.87 14.00 -4.74
N PRO A 268 7.69 14.47 -4.26
CA PRO A 268 7.56 15.83 -3.77
C PRO A 268 8.55 16.11 -2.64
N THR A 269 9.42 17.10 -2.83
CA THR A 269 10.45 17.46 -1.84
C THR A 269 9.89 18.39 -0.75
N GLN A 270 8.85 19.14 -1.09
CA GLN A 270 8.10 20.08 -0.24
C GLN A 270 6.60 19.76 -0.26
N PRO A 271 5.82 20.24 0.72
CA PRO A 271 4.36 20.15 0.67
C PRO A 271 3.80 20.80 -0.59
N LEU A 272 2.71 20.22 -1.10
CA LEU A 272 2.05 20.63 -2.32
C LEU A 272 1.09 21.80 -2.06
N SER A 273 0.83 22.57 -3.11
CA SER A 273 -0.13 23.67 -3.10
C SER A 273 -1.58 23.16 -3.20
N ILE A 274 -2.53 24.11 -3.20
CA ILE A 274 -3.94 23.82 -3.48
C ILE A 274 -4.04 23.06 -4.81
N GLY A 275 -4.87 22.01 -4.83
CA GLY A 275 -5.00 21.06 -5.92
C GLY A 275 -4.23 19.78 -5.70
N CYS A 276 -3.21 19.76 -4.82
CA CYS A 276 -2.34 18.60 -4.58
C CYS A 276 -1.83 17.98 -5.90
N ASN A 277 -1.21 18.79 -6.74
CA ASN A 277 -0.56 18.34 -7.98
C ASN A 277 0.95 18.26 -7.75
N ALA A 278 1.60 17.16 -8.11
CA ALA A 278 3.05 17.16 -8.25
C ALA A 278 3.43 17.82 -9.59
N THR A 279 4.49 18.60 -9.57
CA THR A 279 5.12 19.19 -10.76
C THR A 279 5.92 18.15 -11.53
#